data_AF-A0A1A2DCV1-F1
#
_entry.id   AF-A0A1A2DCV1-F1
#
_cell.length_a   1.000
_cell.length_b   1.000
_cell.length_c   1.000
_cell.angle_alpha   90.00
_cell.angle_beta   90.00
_cell.angle_gamma   90.00
#
_symmetry.space_group_name_H-M   'P 1'
#
loop_
_entity.id
_entity.type
_entity.pdbx_description
1 polymer ?
#
loop_
_entity_poly.entity_id
_entity_poly.type
_entity_poly.pdbx_seq_one_letter_code
_entity_poly.pdbx_strand_id
1 'polypeptide(L)'
;MSLPGIGPLPLYGFQRPGMLLFGLLPLALLAVYVLVQARRRRRLRRFTEANVPQSPTRHIPIAVSLLSLVLLTIALATPTHDMRIPRNRAVIVLVIDMSQSMRATDVPPNRLKAAEEAASQFASQLTPGINLGLVGFAGTPYLLVPPTPQHQATIDALKKLDFADSTATGEAIFTALHAVSATAITGGDTPPPARIVLLSDGKENKPSNPSDPHDGVYTA
;
A
#
# COMPACT_ATOMS: atom_id res chain seq x y z
N MET A 1 13.45 8.44 -24.99
CA MET A 1 14.91 8.58 -25.14
C MET A 1 15.50 8.76 -23.75
N SER A 2 16.22 7.76 -23.25
CA SER A 2 16.85 7.77 -21.90
C SER A 2 18.26 8.35 -22.00
N LEU A 3 18.55 9.40 -21.22
CA LEU A 3 19.91 9.90 -21.04
C LEU A 3 20.59 9.12 -19.92
N PRO A 4 21.87 8.71 -20.08
CA PRO A 4 22.58 7.98 -19.04
C PRO A 4 22.79 8.87 -17.81
N GLY A 5 22.38 8.38 -16.65
CA GLY A 5 22.50 9.08 -15.35
C GLY A 5 21.22 9.72 -14.81
N ILE A 6 20.19 9.96 -15.64
CA ILE A 6 18.95 10.64 -15.23
C ILE A 6 17.69 9.76 -15.45
N GLY A 7 17.87 8.54 -15.95
CA GLY A 7 16.74 7.65 -16.27
C GLY A 7 15.89 8.18 -17.44
N PRO A 8 14.81 7.48 -17.82
CA PRO A 8 13.84 8.06 -18.75
C PRO A 8 13.21 9.30 -18.06
N LEU A 9 12.94 10.37 -18.83
CA LEU A 9 12.09 11.51 -18.42
C LEU A 9 10.67 11.37 -19.02
N PRO A 10 9.86 10.42 -18.56
CA PRO A 10 8.46 10.36 -18.91
C PRO A 10 7.68 11.34 -18.04
N LEU A 11 6.59 11.86 -18.59
CA LEU A 11 5.70 12.80 -17.94
C LEU A 11 5.03 12.24 -16.66
N TYR A 12 5.26 10.96 -16.31
CA TYR A 12 4.80 10.33 -15.07
C TYR A 12 5.61 10.72 -13.82
N GLY A 13 6.78 11.36 -13.97
CA GLY A 13 7.62 11.79 -12.84
C GLY A 13 7.29 13.18 -12.28
N PHE A 14 6.17 13.78 -12.66
CA PHE A 14 5.76 15.11 -12.22
C PHE A 14 4.33 15.07 -11.69
N GLN A 15 4.09 15.66 -10.52
CA GLN A 15 2.75 15.74 -9.94
C GLN A 15 1.82 16.64 -10.78
N ARG A 16 2.38 17.65 -11.45
CA ARG A 16 1.64 18.63 -12.27
C ARG A 16 2.32 18.84 -13.62
N PRO A 17 2.20 17.89 -14.57
CA PRO A 17 2.91 17.94 -15.85
C PRO A 17 2.55 19.18 -16.69
N GLY A 18 1.34 19.73 -16.53
CA GLY A 18 0.91 20.95 -17.22
C GLY A 18 1.73 22.19 -16.89
N MET A 19 2.44 22.22 -15.75
CA MET A 19 3.30 23.35 -15.38
C MET A 19 4.58 23.43 -16.24
N LEU A 20 4.95 22.37 -16.96
CA LEU A 20 6.06 22.41 -17.92
C LEU A 20 5.79 23.36 -19.10
N LEU A 21 4.52 23.69 -19.38
CA LEU A 21 4.15 24.70 -20.39
C LEU A 21 4.69 26.10 -20.05
N PHE A 22 4.91 26.41 -18.76
CA PHE A 22 5.56 27.67 -18.37
C PHE A 22 7.03 27.73 -18.83
N GLY A 23 7.66 26.60 -19.18
CA GLY A 23 8.97 26.55 -19.84
C GLY A 23 8.99 27.22 -21.22
N LEU A 24 7.84 27.46 -21.85
CA LEU A 24 7.75 28.25 -23.08
C LEU A 24 8.09 29.73 -22.85
N LEU A 25 7.88 30.25 -21.63
CA LEU A 25 8.17 31.64 -21.28
C LEU A 25 9.68 31.99 -21.36
N PRO A 26 10.60 31.25 -20.70
CA PRO A 26 12.04 31.50 -20.87
C PRO A 26 12.49 31.32 -22.32
N LEU A 27 11.90 30.36 -23.05
CA LEU A 27 12.26 30.10 -24.44
C LEU A 27 11.84 31.26 -25.37
N ALA A 28 10.64 31.81 -25.15
CA ALA A 28 10.15 32.99 -25.86
C ALA A 28 11.00 34.23 -25.55
N LEU A 29 11.36 34.45 -24.29
CA LEU A 29 12.23 35.56 -23.88
C LEU A 29 13.63 35.44 -24.50
N LEU A 30 14.19 34.23 -24.57
CA LEU A 30 15.46 33.98 -25.26
C LEU A 30 15.35 34.26 -26.76
N ALA A 31 14.28 33.83 -27.42
CA ALA A 31 14.05 34.09 -28.85
C ALA A 31 13.93 35.60 -29.14
N VAL A 32 13.15 36.33 -28.33
CA VAL A 32 13.03 37.80 -28.41
C VAL A 32 14.39 38.46 -28.21
N TYR A 33 15.17 38.01 -27.22
CA TYR A 33 16.51 38.53 -26.95
C TYR A 33 17.44 38.39 -28.15
N VAL A 34 17.52 37.19 -28.74
CA VAL A 34 18.33 36.90 -29.92
C VAL A 34 17.87 37.72 -31.13
N LEU A 35 16.55 37.85 -31.35
CA LEU A 35 15.98 38.66 -32.44
C LEU A 35 16.32 40.15 -32.28
N VAL A 36 16.19 40.70 -31.08
CA VAL A 36 16.54 42.10 -30.78
C VAL A 36 18.03 42.32 -31.01
N GLN A 37 18.88 41.40 -30.56
CA GLN A 37 20.33 41.51 -30.75
C GLN A 37 20.74 41.38 -32.23
N ALA A 38 20.11 40.46 -32.98
CA ALA A 38 20.33 40.30 -34.42
C ALA A 38 19.87 41.55 -35.20
N ARG A 39 18.69 42.11 -34.88
CA ARG A 39 18.20 43.36 -35.48
C ARG A 39 19.09 44.56 -35.13
N ARG A 40 19.60 44.63 -33.90
CA ARG A 40 20.53 45.68 -33.47
C ARG A 40 21.86 45.59 -34.23
N ARG A 41 22.43 44.39 -34.39
CA ARG A 41 23.63 44.17 -35.19
C ARG A 41 23.43 44.55 -36.67
N ARG A 42 22.28 44.21 -37.26
CA ARG A 42 21.93 44.59 -38.64
C ARG A 42 21.79 46.11 -38.82
N ARG A 43 21.16 46.81 -37.85
CA ARG A 43 21.01 48.28 -37.89
C ARG A 43 22.35 49.00 -37.72
N LEU A 44 23.19 48.55 -36.81
CA LEU A 44 24.51 49.16 -36.56
C LEU A 44 25.46 49.02 -37.75
N ARG A 45 25.40 47.90 -38.47
CA ARG A 45 26.16 47.68 -39.72
C ARG A 45 25.84 48.67 -40.85
N ARG A 46 24.70 49.38 -40.78
CA ARG A 46 24.29 50.37 -41.79
C ARG A 46 24.90 51.76 -41.56
N PHE A 47 25.40 52.04 -40.36
CA PHE A 47 25.86 53.38 -39.97
C PHE A 47 27.34 53.47 -39.59
N THR A 48 28.03 52.36 -39.31
CA THR A 48 29.47 52.38 -38.98
C THR A 48 30.11 51.00 -39.24
N GLU A 49 31.29 50.96 -39.86
CA GLU A 49 32.11 49.74 -40.03
C GLU A 49 32.90 49.34 -38.76
N ALA A 50 32.83 50.17 -37.71
CA ALA A 50 33.55 49.94 -36.46
C ALA A 50 32.95 48.75 -35.69
N ASN A 51 33.73 47.66 -35.59
CA ASN A 51 33.47 46.55 -34.68
C ASN A 51 33.62 47.04 -33.23
N VAL A 52 32.53 47.51 -32.63
CA VAL A 52 32.50 47.78 -31.19
C VAL A 52 32.57 46.44 -30.45
N PRO A 53 33.66 46.14 -29.70
CA PRO A 53 33.76 44.90 -28.96
C PRO A 53 32.67 44.86 -27.88
N GLN A 54 31.67 44.00 -28.06
CA GLN A 54 30.66 43.77 -27.04
C GLN A 54 31.26 42.83 -26.01
N SER A 55 31.44 43.29 -24.77
CA SER A 55 31.91 42.42 -23.70
C SER A 55 30.93 41.26 -23.49
N PRO A 56 31.39 39.99 -23.43
CA PRO A 56 30.54 38.84 -23.19
C PRO A 56 29.88 38.89 -21.80
N THR A 57 30.41 39.69 -20.87
CA THR A 57 29.87 39.86 -19.52
C THR A 57 28.47 40.48 -19.50
N ARG A 58 28.07 41.17 -20.57
CA ARG A 58 26.71 41.73 -20.72
C ARG A 58 25.62 40.66 -20.79
N HIS A 59 25.97 39.43 -21.18
CA HIS A 59 25.04 38.31 -21.30
C HIS A 59 24.85 37.54 -19.99
N ILE A 60 25.74 37.71 -19.02
CA ILE A 60 25.72 37.01 -17.73
C ILE A 60 24.40 37.22 -16.97
N PRO A 61 23.93 38.45 -16.69
CA PRO A 61 22.69 38.62 -15.92
C PRO A 61 21.47 38.01 -16.63
N ILE A 62 21.44 38.08 -17.96
CA ILE A 62 20.33 37.52 -18.77
C ILE A 62 20.38 35.99 -18.75
N ALA A 63 21.57 35.41 -18.87
CA ALA A 63 21.76 33.96 -18.77
C ALA A 63 21.36 33.45 -17.38
N VAL A 64 21.74 34.15 -16.31
CA VAL A 64 21.36 33.80 -14.93
C VAL A 64 19.85 33.93 -14.72
N SER A 65 19.21 34.99 -15.22
CA SER A 65 17.75 35.14 -15.13
C SER A 65 16.99 34.04 -15.89
N LEU A 66 17.46 33.67 -17.10
CA LEU A 66 16.85 32.59 -17.87
C LEU A 66 17.04 31.23 -17.18
N LEU A 67 18.23 30.97 -16.64
CA LEU A 67 18.51 29.76 -15.89
C LEU A 67 17.63 29.66 -14.64
N SER A 68 17.48 30.76 -13.89
CA SER A 68 16.58 30.83 -12.74
C SER A 68 15.13 30.54 -13.13
N LEU A 69 14.65 31.07 -14.25
CA LEU A 69 13.29 30.83 -14.73
C LEU A 69 13.08 29.36 -15.14
N VAL A 70 14.08 28.73 -15.77
CA VAL A 70 14.04 27.30 -16.09
C VAL A 70 13.99 26.45 -14.81
N LEU A 71 14.86 26.73 -13.84
CA LEU A 71 14.85 26.03 -12.55
C LEU A 71 13.52 26.21 -11.80
N LEU A 72 12.93 27.41 -11.85
CA LEU A 72 11.63 27.70 -11.28
C LEU A 72 10.54 26.85 -11.95
N THR A 73 10.53 26.74 -13.28
CA THR A 73 9.53 25.91 -13.99
C THR A 73 9.64 24.43 -13.63
N ILE A 74 10.86 23.92 -13.44
CA ILE A 74 11.10 22.54 -12.99
C ILE A 74 10.60 22.35 -11.56
N ALA A 75 10.88 23.30 -10.66
CA ALA A 75 10.41 23.26 -9.28
C ALA A 75 8.86 23.29 -9.20
N LEU A 76 8.22 24.14 -10.01
CA LEU A 76 6.75 24.21 -10.11
C LEU A 76 6.14 22.89 -10.62
N ALA A 77 6.79 22.24 -11.59
CA ALA A 77 6.34 20.95 -12.09
C ALA A 77 6.34 19.84 -11.02
N THR A 78 6.97 20.08 -9.86
CA THR A 78 6.97 19.19 -8.68
C THR A 78 7.49 17.81 -9.07
N PRO A 79 8.82 17.67 -9.29
CA PRO A 79 9.40 16.38 -9.63
C PRO A 79 9.15 15.40 -8.49
N THR A 80 8.42 14.33 -8.77
CA THR A 80 8.12 13.28 -7.83
C THR A 80 8.97 12.06 -8.13
N HIS A 81 9.53 11.49 -7.08
CA HIS A 81 10.24 10.22 -7.18
C HIS A 81 9.37 9.14 -6.55
N ASP A 82 8.78 8.29 -7.38
CA ASP A 82 7.95 7.18 -6.94
C ASP A 82 8.83 6.09 -6.32
N MET A 83 8.98 6.13 -5.01
CA MET A 83 9.57 5.06 -4.23
C MET A 83 8.52 3.97 -4.03
N ARG A 84 8.60 2.91 -4.85
CA ARG A 84 7.80 1.69 -4.65
C ARG A 84 8.35 0.92 -3.46
N ILE A 85 7.88 1.22 -2.25
CA ILE A 85 8.23 0.45 -1.06
C ILE A 85 7.53 -0.92 -1.17
N PRO A 86 8.28 -2.04 -1.19
CA PRO A 86 7.67 -3.37 -1.17
C PRO A 86 6.91 -3.54 0.15
N ARG A 87 5.59 -3.36 0.12
CA ARG A 87 4.75 -3.66 1.28
C ARG A 87 4.46 -5.16 1.25
N ASN A 88 4.81 -5.87 2.32
CA ASN A 88 4.34 -7.23 2.49
C ASN A 88 2.82 -7.16 2.64
N ARG A 89 2.08 -7.64 1.64
CA ARG A 89 0.62 -7.60 1.63
C ARG A 89 0.01 -8.93 2.07
N ALA A 90 0.83 -9.88 2.53
CA ALA A 90 0.34 -11.18 2.97
C ALA A 90 -0.70 -11.01 4.09
N VAL A 91 -1.80 -11.75 3.98
CA VAL A 91 -2.90 -11.75 4.95
C VAL A 91 -3.00 -13.14 5.56
N ILE A 92 -2.99 -13.22 6.89
CA ILE A 92 -3.24 -14.45 7.63
C ILE A 92 -4.44 -14.21 8.54
N VAL A 93 -5.44 -15.08 8.46
CA VAL A 93 -6.59 -15.05 9.37
C VAL A 93 -6.55 -16.29 10.23
N LEU A 94 -6.41 -16.09 11.54
CA LEU A 94 -6.54 -17.14 12.54
C LEU A 94 -8.03 -17.33 12.84
N VAL A 95 -8.50 -18.56 12.77
CA VAL A 95 -9.88 -18.94 13.04
C VAL A 95 -9.84 -19.93 14.19
N ILE A 96 -10.33 -19.54 15.37
CA ILE A 96 -10.22 -20.32 16.60
C ILE A 96 -11.60 -20.76 17.07
N ASP A 97 -11.73 -22.06 17.28
CA ASP A 97 -12.90 -22.70 17.85
C ASP A 97 -12.97 -22.44 19.36
N MET A 98 -14.11 -21.93 19.81
CA MET A 98 -14.43 -21.61 21.20
C MET A 98 -15.55 -22.49 21.75
N SER A 99 -15.92 -23.55 21.05
CA SER A 99 -16.99 -24.46 21.45
C SER A 99 -16.70 -25.16 22.78
N GLN A 100 -17.74 -25.69 23.44
CA GLN A 100 -17.58 -26.41 24.71
C GLN A 100 -16.64 -27.62 24.62
N SER A 101 -16.47 -28.25 23.45
CA SER A 101 -15.55 -29.37 23.29
C SER A 101 -14.07 -28.97 23.39
N MET A 102 -13.76 -27.68 23.18
CA MET A 102 -12.44 -27.11 23.41
C MET A 102 -12.07 -26.92 24.90
N ARG A 103 -13.02 -27.19 25.82
CA ARG A 103 -12.74 -27.29 27.27
C ARG A 103 -12.02 -28.57 27.66
N ALA A 104 -11.92 -29.55 26.76
CA ALA A 104 -11.24 -30.79 27.04
C ALA A 104 -9.80 -30.53 27.50
N THR A 105 -9.36 -31.31 28.50
CA THR A 105 -8.06 -31.19 29.18
C THR A 105 -7.07 -32.27 28.72
N ASP A 106 -7.32 -32.88 27.56
CA ASP A 106 -6.41 -33.84 26.92
C ASP A 106 -5.12 -33.18 26.46
N VAL A 107 -5.16 -31.87 26.20
CA VAL A 107 -3.99 -31.00 26.12
C VAL A 107 -3.99 -30.05 27.32
N PRO A 108 -2.97 -30.06 28.18
CA PRO A 108 -2.89 -29.13 29.32
C PRO A 108 -2.79 -27.67 28.86
N PRO A 109 -3.44 -26.71 29.54
CA PRO A 109 -4.45 -26.88 30.59
C PRO A 109 -5.84 -27.22 30.04
N ASN A 110 -6.17 -26.75 28.83
CA ASN A 110 -7.27 -27.23 28.00
C ASN A 110 -6.96 -26.89 26.53
N ARG A 111 -7.70 -27.48 25.58
CA ARG A 111 -7.47 -27.27 24.13
C ARG A 111 -7.55 -25.80 23.73
N LEU A 112 -8.51 -25.03 24.25
CA LEU A 112 -8.64 -23.60 23.93
C LEU A 112 -7.41 -22.80 24.38
N LYS A 113 -6.92 -23.05 25.59
CA LYS A 113 -5.74 -22.37 26.14
C LYS A 113 -4.47 -22.77 25.40
N ALA A 114 -4.34 -24.04 25.02
CA ALA A 114 -3.25 -24.49 24.17
C ALA A 114 -3.29 -23.82 22.78
N ALA A 115 -4.48 -23.67 22.19
CA ALA A 115 -4.68 -22.95 20.93
C ALA A 115 -4.35 -21.45 21.06
N GLU A 116 -4.75 -20.81 22.16
CA GLU A 116 -4.43 -19.42 22.49
C GLU A 116 -2.91 -19.21 22.59
N GLU A 117 -2.21 -20.10 23.29
CA GLU A 117 -0.75 -20.04 23.45
C GLU A 117 -0.02 -20.25 22.12
N ALA A 118 -0.42 -21.28 21.34
CA ALA A 118 0.15 -21.53 20.02
C ALA A 118 -0.12 -20.37 19.05
N ALA A 119 -1.33 -19.82 19.06
CA ALA A 119 -1.69 -18.66 18.23
C ALA A 119 -0.93 -17.40 18.66
N SER A 120 -0.71 -17.18 19.96
CA SER A 120 0.06 -16.06 20.49
C SER A 120 1.54 -16.19 20.13
N GLN A 121 2.10 -17.40 20.23
CA GLN A 121 3.46 -17.69 19.79
C GLN A 121 3.61 -17.47 18.28
N PHE A 122 2.66 -17.95 17.49
CA PHE A 122 2.63 -17.72 16.04
C PHE A 122 2.57 -16.22 15.70
N ALA A 123 1.69 -15.46 16.35
CA ALA A 123 1.58 -14.01 16.16
C ALA A 123 2.87 -13.27 16.53
N SER A 124 3.58 -13.72 17.58
CA SER A 124 4.84 -13.11 18.03
C SER A 124 6.04 -13.39 17.12
N GLN A 125 6.03 -14.53 16.42
CA GLN A 125 7.10 -14.94 15.50
C GLN A 125 6.86 -14.48 14.07
N LEU A 126 5.68 -13.92 13.79
CA LEU A 126 5.28 -13.50 12.46
C LEU A 126 6.12 -12.31 11.97
N THR A 127 6.51 -12.32 10.70
CA THR A 127 7.32 -11.24 10.13
C THR A 127 6.57 -9.90 10.23
N PRO A 128 7.21 -8.82 10.70
CA PRO A 128 6.62 -7.49 10.72
C PRO A 128 6.10 -7.09 9.33
N GLY A 129 4.88 -6.55 9.30
CA GLY A 129 4.22 -6.10 8.06
C GLY A 129 3.29 -7.13 7.41
N ILE A 130 3.21 -8.38 7.90
CA ILE A 130 2.12 -9.30 7.52
C ILE A 130 0.85 -8.88 8.25
N ASN A 131 -0.29 -8.82 7.55
CA ASN A 131 -1.58 -8.53 8.17
C ASN A 131 -2.10 -9.79 8.86
N LEU A 132 -2.33 -9.72 10.17
CA LEU A 132 -2.87 -10.80 10.97
C LEU A 132 -4.29 -10.42 11.43
N GLY A 133 -5.25 -11.30 11.19
CA GLY A 133 -6.62 -11.18 11.67
C GLY A 133 -7.01 -12.34 12.59
N LEU A 134 -8.05 -12.13 13.39
CA LEU A 134 -8.57 -13.13 14.32
C LEU A 134 -10.09 -13.22 14.21
N VAL A 135 -10.56 -14.44 13.98
CA VAL A 135 -11.97 -14.84 14.02
C VAL A 135 -12.11 -15.87 15.13
N GLY A 136 -12.99 -15.61 16.09
CA GLY A 136 -13.41 -16.60 17.08
C GLY A 136 -14.77 -17.15 16.67
N PHE A 137 -14.99 -18.45 16.80
CA PHE A 137 -16.30 -19.03 16.47
C PHE A 137 -16.72 -20.10 17.48
N ALA A 138 -18.03 -20.14 17.71
CA ALA A 138 -18.75 -21.23 18.37
C ALA A 138 -20.05 -21.39 17.56
N GLY A 139 -21.24 -21.20 18.15
CA GLY A 139 -22.51 -21.21 17.39
C GLY A 139 -22.68 -20.08 16.36
N THR A 140 -21.96 -18.98 16.54
CA THR A 140 -21.87 -17.84 15.62
C THR A 140 -20.42 -17.38 15.53
N PRO A 141 -19.89 -17.09 14.32
CA PRO A 141 -18.55 -16.55 14.17
C PRO A 141 -18.50 -15.04 14.41
N TYR A 142 -17.42 -14.59 15.04
CA TYR A 142 -17.15 -13.18 15.31
C TYR A 142 -15.77 -12.79 14.81
N LEU A 143 -15.70 -11.72 14.02
CA LEU A 143 -14.43 -11.09 13.67
C LEU A 143 -13.96 -10.25 14.85
N LEU A 144 -13.00 -10.76 15.62
CA LEU A 144 -12.48 -10.11 16.81
C LEU A 144 -11.46 -9.02 16.46
N VAL A 145 -10.59 -9.32 15.48
CA VAL A 145 -9.57 -8.38 15.01
C VAL A 145 -9.55 -8.42 13.48
N PRO A 146 -9.85 -7.30 12.80
CA PRO A 146 -9.69 -7.22 11.35
C PRO A 146 -8.21 -7.36 10.98
N PRO A 147 -7.86 -7.89 9.78
CA PRO A 147 -6.47 -8.16 9.45
C PRO A 147 -5.62 -6.88 9.47
N THR A 148 -4.66 -6.83 10.40
CA THR A 148 -3.86 -5.65 10.72
C THR A 148 -2.37 -6.00 10.85
N PRO A 149 -1.44 -5.11 10.48
CA PRO A 149 -0.02 -5.33 10.74
C PRO A 149 0.34 -5.19 12.23
N GLN A 150 -0.56 -4.67 13.09
CA GLN A 150 -0.36 -4.60 14.53
C GLN A 150 -0.72 -5.92 15.21
N HIS A 151 0.26 -6.83 15.29
CA HIS A 151 0.07 -8.17 15.88
C HIS A 151 -0.32 -8.14 17.37
N GLN A 152 0.06 -7.09 18.10
CA GLN A 152 -0.27 -6.95 19.53
C GLN A 152 -1.80 -6.95 19.77
N ALA A 153 -2.58 -6.32 18.89
CA ALA A 153 -4.04 -6.31 19.01
C ALA A 153 -4.63 -7.73 18.90
N THR A 154 -4.03 -8.57 18.05
CA THR A 154 -4.42 -9.99 17.94
C THR A 154 -4.07 -10.76 19.20
N ILE A 155 -2.85 -10.57 19.74
CA ILE A 155 -2.41 -11.23 20.98
C ILE A 155 -3.30 -10.85 22.17
N ASP A 156 -3.69 -9.58 22.27
CA ASP A 156 -4.57 -9.11 23.35
C ASP A 156 -6.00 -9.62 23.21
N ALA A 157 -6.47 -9.82 21.97
CA ALA A 157 -7.78 -10.42 21.69
C ALA A 157 -7.80 -11.93 21.97
N LEU A 158 -6.71 -12.65 21.66
CA LEU A 158 -6.55 -14.08 21.97
C LEU A 158 -6.74 -14.35 23.48
N LYS A 159 -6.19 -13.49 24.34
CA LYS A 159 -6.32 -13.61 25.80
C LYS A 159 -7.73 -13.42 26.36
N LYS A 160 -8.63 -12.86 25.55
CA LYS A 160 -10.02 -12.57 25.93
C LYS A 160 -11.00 -13.59 25.37
N LEU A 161 -10.52 -14.64 24.71
CA LEU A 161 -11.37 -15.72 24.23
C LEU A 161 -11.99 -16.46 25.42
N ASP A 162 -13.29 -16.69 25.33
CA ASP A 162 -14.06 -17.43 26.31
C ASP A 162 -14.95 -18.47 25.62
N PHE A 163 -15.38 -19.47 26.36
CA PHE A 163 -16.15 -20.58 25.83
C PHE A 163 -17.57 -20.14 25.45
N ALA A 164 -18.06 -20.67 24.33
CA ALA A 164 -19.41 -20.46 23.88
C ALA A 164 -20.02 -21.78 23.39
N ASP A 165 -21.35 -21.82 23.33
CA ASP A 165 -22.08 -23.01 22.92
C ASP A 165 -22.18 -23.14 21.40
N SER A 166 -22.31 -24.39 20.94
CA SER A 166 -22.36 -24.79 19.52
C SER A 166 -21.06 -24.51 18.74
N THR A 167 -21.03 -24.99 17.49
CA THR A 167 -19.90 -24.93 16.57
C THR A 167 -20.44 -24.75 15.15
N ALA A 168 -20.13 -23.61 14.54
CA ALA A 168 -20.52 -23.22 13.19
C ALA A 168 -19.27 -22.97 12.35
N THR A 169 -18.54 -24.04 12.02
CA THR A 169 -17.23 -23.94 11.33
C THR A 169 -17.38 -23.37 9.93
N GLY A 170 -18.45 -23.73 9.21
CA GLY A 170 -18.71 -23.22 7.86
C GLY A 170 -18.86 -21.70 7.84
N GLU A 171 -19.71 -21.15 8.72
CA GLU A 171 -19.92 -19.71 8.86
C GLU A 171 -18.61 -18.98 9.26
N ALA A 172 -17.77 -19.61 10.09
CA ALA A 172 -16.48 -19.07 10.50
C ALA A 172 -15.51 -18.90 9.33
N ILE A 173 -15.44 -19.89 8.43
CA ILE A 173 -14.62 -19.82 7.22
C ILE A 173 -15.14 -18.72 6.28
N PHE A 174 -16.46 -18.58 6.11
CA PHE A 174 -17.03 -17.48 5.33
C PHE A 174 -16.68 -16.11 5.92
N THR A 175 -16.73 -15.98 7.24
CA THR A 175 -16.34 -14.75 7.94
C THR A 175 -14.86 -14.43 7.72
N ALA A 176 -13.98 -15.44 7.77
CA ALA A 176 -12.56 -15.28 7.47
C ALA A 176 -12.30 -14.86 6.01
N LEU A 177 -12.98 -15.48 5.05
CA LEU A 177 -12.91 -15.11 3.64
C LEU A 177 -13.38 -13.67 3.41
N HIS A 178 -14.47 -13.26 4.07
CA HIS A 178 -14.95 -11.89 3.99
C HIS A 178 -13.91 -10.91 4.55
N ALA A 179 -13.29 -11.21 5.69
CA ALA A 179 -12.23 -10.39 6.27
C ALA A 179 -11.00 -10.25 5.35
N VAL A 180 -10.60 -11.33 4.67
CA VAL A 180 -9.53 -11.30 3.65
C VAL A 180 -9.93 -10.43 2.46
N SER A 181 -11.16 -10.60 1.95
CA SER A 181 -11.64 -9.84 0.78
C SER A 181 -11.69 -8.34 1.05
N ALA A 182 -12.08 -7.93 2.27
CA ALA A 182 -12.11 -6.53 2.68
C ALA A 182 -10.71 -5.91 2.69
N THR A 183 -9.66 -6.68 3.02
CA THR A 183 -8.27 -6.20 2.99
C THR A 183 -7.65 -6.25 1.60
N ALA A 184 -8.10 -7.14 0.72
CA ALA A 184 -7.61 -7.24 -0.66
C ALA A 184 -7.91 -5.98 -1.51
N ILE A 185 -8.91 -5.18 -1.12
CA ILE A 185 -9.27 -3.91 -1.78
C ILE A 185 -8.17 -2.85 -1.61
N THR A 186 -7.24 -3.01 -0.64
CA THR A 186 -6.28 -1.97 -0.23
C THR A 186 -5.00 -1.84 -1.10
N GLY A 187 -5.01 -2.41 -2.31
CA GLY A 187 -4.18 -1.95 -3.42
C GLY A 187 -3.14 -2.94 -3.96
N GLY A 188 -2.87 -2.77 -5.26
CA GLY A 188 -1.90 -3.46 -6.11
C GLY A 188 -2.56 -4.37 -7.16
N ASP A 189 -1.93 -4.51 -8.32
CA ASP A 189 -2.51 -5.16 -9.51
C ASP A 189 -2.77 -6.67 -9.35
N THR A 190 -2.14 -7.29 -8.34
CA THR A 190 -2.28 -8.71 -8.01
C THR A 190 -2.91 -8.88 -6.64
N PRO A 191 -3.84 -9.86 -6.47
CA PRO A 191 -4.38 -10.22 -5.17
C PRO A 191 -3.25 -10.57 -4.18
N PRO A 192 -3.32 -10.10 -2.92
CA PRO A 192 -2.35 -10.49 -1.92
C PRO A 192 -2.46 -11.99 -1.60
N PRO A 193 -1.33 -12.66 -1.29
CA PRO A 193 -1.38 -14.04 -0.81
C PRO A 193 -2.10 -14.08 0.55
N ALA A 194 -3.17 -14.86 0.63
CA ALA A 194 -3.97 -15.02 1.85
C ALA A 194 -3.91 -16.47 2.35
N ARG A 195 -3.85 -16.66 3.67
CA ARG A 195 -3.92 -17.97 4.33
C ARG A 195 -4.90 -17.92 5.48
N ILE A 196 -5.76 -18.92 5.59
CA ILE A 196 -6.65 -19.11 6.73
C ILE A 196 -6.09 -20.28 7.53
N VAL A 197 -5.87 -20.07 8.84
CA VAL A 197 -5.41 -21.11 9.76
C VAL A 197 -6.55 -21.40 10.71
N LEU A 198 -7.15 -22.58 10.58
CA LEU A 198 -8.25 -23.04 11.42
C LEU A 198 -7.70 -23.89 12.56
N LEU A 199 -8.03 -23.51 13.80
CA LEU A 199 -7.74 -24.25 15.02
C LEU A 199 -9.07 -24.70 15.61
N SER A 200 -9.39 -25.98 15.43
CA SER A 200 -10.62 -26.62 15.91
C SER A 200 -10.34 -28.07 16.29
N ASP A 201 -11.20 -28.64 17.13
CA ASP A 201 -11.16 -30.06 17.47
C ASP A 201 -11.93 -30.96 16.48
N GLY A 202 -12.51 -30.36 15.44
CA GLY A 202 -13.16 -31.07 14.33
C GLY A 202 -14.58 -31.56 14.63
N LYS A 203 -15.16 -31.21 15.78
CA LYS A 203 -16.58 -31.51 16.05
C LYS A 203 -17.48 -30.42 15.48
N GLU A 204 -18.27 -30.76 14.46
CA GLU A 204 -19.35 -29.92 13.98
C GLU A 204 -20.68 -30.35 14.61
N ASN A 205 -21.46 -29.41 15.13
CA ASN A 205 -22.80 -29.67 15.69
C ASN A 205 -23.88 -28.76 15.11
N LYS A 206 -23.53 -27.85 14.18
CA LYS A 206 -24.47 -26.99 13.46
C LYS A 206 -24.26 -27.17 11.95
N PRO A 207 -25.00 -28.08 11.31
CA PRO A 207 -24.83 -28.33 9.88
C PRO A 207 -25.29 -27.14 9.05
N SER A 208 -24.66 -26.96 7.89
CA SER A 208 -24.98 -25.87 6.96
C SER A 208 -26.35 -26.09 6.28
N ASN A 209 -26.80 -27.34 6.21
CA ASN A 209 -28.11 -27.75 5.75
C ASN A 209 -28.75 -28.72 6.76
N PRO A 210 -29.87 -28.35 7.41
CA PRO A 210 -30.57 -29.23 8.36
C PRO A 210 -31.09 -30.54 7.77
N SER A 211 -31.08 -30.67 6.44
CA SER A 211 -31.63 -31.78 5.66
C SER A 211 -30.57 -32.66 5.02
N ASP A 212 -29.28 -32.38 5.22
CA ASP A 212 -28.20 -33.16 4.62
C ASP A 212 -27.92 -34.43 5.45
N PRO A 213 -28.10 -35.64 4.89
CA PRO A 213 -27.92 -36.89 5.61
C PRO A 213 -26.45 -37.21 5.99
N HIS A 214 -25.48 -36.44 5.48
CA HIS A 214 -24.05 -36.60 5.81
C HIS A 214 -23.56 -35.67 6.92
N ASP A 215 -24.37 -34.66 7.26
CA ASP A 215 -24.07 -33.63 8.23
C ASP A 215 -24.71 -34.04 9.57
N GLY A 216 -23.87 -34.28 10.59
CA GLY A 216 -24.20 -35.00 11.81
C GLY A 216 -25.54 -34.65 12.48
N VAL A 217 -26.22 -35.70 12.97
CA VAL A 217 -27.50 -35.67 13.68
C VAL A 217 -27.51 -34.60 14.77
N TYR A 218 -28.47 -33.67 14.70
CA TYR A 218 -28.82 -32.74 15.76
C TYR A 218 -28.97 -33.49 17.10
N THR A 219 -28.04 -33.30 18.03
CA THR A 219 -28.30 -33.56 19.45
C THR A 219 -28.73 -32.24 20.08
N ALA A 220 -30.03 -32.14 20.35
CA ALA A 220 -30.64 -31.07 21.12
C ALA A 220 -30.24 -31.13 22.61
#